data_AF-T1DRI1-F1
#
_entry.id   AF-T1DRI1-F1
#
_cell.length_a   1.000
_cell.length_b   1.000
_cell.length_c   1.000
_cell.angle_alpha   90.00
_cell.angle_beta   90.00
_cell.angle_gamma   90.00
#
_symmetry.space_group_name_H-M   'P 1'
#
loop_
_entity.id
_entity.type
_entity.pdbx_description
1 polymer ?
#
loop_
_entity_poly.entity_id
_entity_poly.type
_entity_poly.pdbx_seq_one_letter_code
_entity_poly.pdbx_strand_id
1 'polypeptide(L)'
;TLALSTYQLSEAVRPPPSPPLEYDLVRDIPPEVLHARLVLLHHFSELLCPCLAMLPIAGPLSLASLKDVLVYSIKETGFRKVIQTTMVRDKPHGPVIELNRIQVKRSRMRSGNGLAGVDGMKSVFGQMVQKLPLLTQEALSMPHRVWKVKFVGESVDDCGGGFSESIAEMCDELQNGSVPLLIQTPNGRGEAGANRDCFLLDPTLTSVLHMNMFRFLGVLMGIAVRTGSPLSLNLAEPVWRQLAGETLRPSDLTEVDRDYITGLLYIRDVESDPKVFASIELPFSTPSAKGHEVPLSTKYTKITPENRSEYVKLALNYR
;
A
#
# COMPACT_ATOMS: atom_id res chain seq x y z
N THR A 1 -18.33 14.21 14.07
CA THR A 1 -17.22 14.05 15.05
C THR A 1 -17.68 14.62 16.38
N LEU A 2 -17.97 13.77 17.36
CA LEU A 2 -18.24 14.21 18.73
C LEU A 2 -16.89 14.59 19.36
N ALA A 3 -16.57 15.87 19.33
CA ALA A 3 -15.45 16.42 20.08
C ALA A 3 -15.84 16.51 21.56
N LEU A 4 -15.82 15.36 22.25
CA LEU A 4 -15.84 15.36 23.71
C LEU A 4 -14.44 15.72 24.19
N SER A 5 -14.36 16.76 25.03
CA SER A 5 -13.10 17.22 25.62
C SER A 5 -12.45 16.08 26.42
N THR A 6 -11.21 15.73 26.08
CA THR A 6 -10.38 14.80 26.87
C THR A 6 -9.76 15.47 28.10
N TYR A 7 -9.98 16.80 28.27
CA TYR A 7 -9.35 17.63 29.30
C TYR A 7 -10.19 17.83 30.56
N GLN A 8 -11.48 17.47 30.57
CA GLN A 8 -12.38 17.80 31.68
C GLN A 8 -13.02 16.55 32.30
N LEU A 9 -12.35 15.99 33.31
CA LEU A 9 -12.91 14.95 34.20
C LEU A 9 -13.71 15.54 35.39
N SER A 10 -13.79 16.87 35.52
CA SER A 10 -14.13 17.54 36.79
C SER A 10 -15.44 18.35 36.81
N GLU A 11 -16.11 18.57 35.70
CA GLU A 11 -17.40 19.28 35.69
C GLU A 11 -18.47 18.39 35.08
N ALA A 12 -19.73 18.58 35.49
CA ALA A 12 -20.88 17.76 35.11
C ALA A 12 -21.11 17.79 33.58
N VAL A 13 -20.36 16.98 32.84
CA VAL A 13 -20.52 16.79 31.40
C VAL A 13 -21.72 15.87 31.20
N ARG A 14 -22.60 16.25 30.27
CA ARG A 14 -23.68 15.40 29.77
C ARG A 14 -23.12 13.98 29.50
N PRO A 15 -23.81 12.90 29.92
CA PRO A 15 -23.29 11.55 29.73
C PRO A 15 -22.91 11.34 28.26
N PRO A 16 -21.74 10.72 27.99
CA PRO A 16 -21.30 10.48 26.63
C PRO A 16 -22.37 9.70 25.87
N PRO A 17 -22.63 10.04 24.59
CA PRO A 17 -23.65 9.34 23.83
C PRO A 17 -23.25 7.89 23.61
N SER A 18 -24.25 7.01 23.49
CA SER A 18 -24.00 5.62 23.13
C SER A 18 -23.25 5.52 21.79
N PRO A 19 -22.38 4.52 21.62
CA PRO A 19 -21.72 4.26 20.35
C PRO A 19 -22.75 4.14 19.23
N PRO A 20 -22.48 4.72 18.03
CA PRO A 20 -23.30 4.47 16.86
C PRO A 20 -23.45 2.98 16.56
N LEU A 21 -24.59 2.60 15.98
CA LEU A 21 -24.91 1.20 15.66
C LEU A 21 -23.85 0.53 14.79
N GLU A 22 -23.11 1.28 13.98
CA GLU A 22 -22.06 0.79 13.09
C GLU A 22 -20.83 0.24 13.84
N TYR A 23 -20.67 0.55 15.13
CA TYR A 23 -19.53 0.11 15.94
C TYR A 23 -19.86 -1.11 16.80
N ASP A 24 -20.08 -2.25 16.14
CA ASP A 24 -20.54 -3.48 16.79
C ASP A 24 -19.59 -4.00 17.89
N LEU A 25 -18.27 -3.77 17.75
CA LEU A 25 -17.26 -4.22 18.71
C LEU A 25 -17.33 -3.54 20.09
N VAL A 26 -17.98 -2.38 20.18
CA VAL A 26 -18.08 -1.59 21.42
C VAL A 26 -19.51 -1.33 21.85
N ARG A 27 -20.50 -1.87 21.13
CA ARG A 27 -21.92 -1.62 21.36
C ARG A 27 -22.37 -2.02 22.77
N ASP A 28 -21.83 -3.10 23.30
CA ASP A 28 -22.20 -3.64 24.61
C ASP A 28 -21.41 -3.00 25.77
N ILE A 29 -20.59 -1.99 25.49
CA ILE A 29 -19.77 -1.31 26.50
C ILE A 29 -20.45 0.00 26.93
N PRO A 30 -20.64 0.24 28.24
CA PRO A 30 -21.24 1.49 28.72
C PRO A 30 -20.48 2.74 28.22
N PRO A 31 -21.18 3.81 27.82
CA PRO A 31 -20.56 5.01 27.25
C PRO A 31 -19.54 5.67 28.18
N GLU A 32 -19.79 5.65 29.50
CA GLU A 32 -18.88 6.20 30.52
C GLU A 32 -17.55 5.43 30.57
N VAL A 33 -17.61 4.10 30.40
CA VAL A 33 -16.42 3.25 30.35
C VAL A 33 -15.62 3.51 29.08
N LEU A 34 -16.29 3.68 27.94
CA LEU A 34 -15.62 4.03 26.68
C LEU A 34 -14.95 5.40 26.75
N HIS A 35 -15.63 6.38 27.35
CA HIS A 35 -15.05 7.71 27.57
C HIS A 35 -13.83 7.64 28.49
N ALA A 36 -13.90 6.94 29.62
CA ALA A 36 -12.76 6.76 30.53
C ALA A 36 -11.57 6.07 29.84
N ARG A 37 -11.82 5.04 29.03
CA ARG A 37 -10.78 4.38 28.21
C ARG A 37 -10.16 5.33 27.21
N LEU A 38 -10.96 6.14 26.52
CA LEU A 38 -10.45 7.13 25.56
C LEU A 38 -9.56 8.17 26.25
N VAL A 39 -9.96 8.68 27.42
CA VAL A 39 -9.13 9.61 28.22
C VAL A 39 -7.80 8.97 28.60
N LEU A 40 -7.82 7.71 29.04
CA LEU A 40 -6.59 6.97 29.36
C LEU A 40 -5.67 6.82 28.14
N LEU A 41 -6.22 6.43 26.97
CA LEU A 41 -5.46 6.30 25.73
C LEU A 41 -4.88 7.65 25.27
N HIS A 42 -5.63 8.73 25.46
CA HIS A 42 -5.18 10.08 25.14
C HIS A 42 -4.00 10.48 26.03
N HIS A 43 -4.13 10.32 27.35
CA HIS A 43 -3.06 10.65 28.29
C HIS A 43 -1.82 9.77 28.07
N PHE A 44 -2.01 8.47 27.83
CA PHE A 44 -0.91 7.56 27.46
C PHE A 44 -0.19 8.03 26.20
N SER A 45 -0.94 8.42 25.16
CA SER A 45 -0.37 8.91 23.91
C SER A 45 0.37 10.24 24.09
N GLU A 46 -0.17 11.17 24.90
CA GLU A 46 0.48 12.45 25.22
C GLU A 46 1.80 12.26 25.97
N LEU A 47 1.89 11.25 26.85
CA LEU A 47 3.12 10.90 27.56
C LEU A 47 4.15 10.23 26.65
N LEU A 48 3.72 9.34 25.75
CA LEU A 48 4.63 8.55 24.92
C LEU A 48 5.11 9.31 23.68
N CYS A 49 4.24 10.05 22.99
CA CYS A 49 4.55 10.66 21.70
C CYS A 49 5.74 11.65 21.70
N PRO A 50 6.06 12.37 22.79
CA PRO A 50 7.29 13.14 22.90
C PRO A 50 8.57 12.29 22.82
N CYS A 51 8.49 11.00 23.15
CA CYS A 51 9.60 10.06 23.22
C CYS A 51 9.70 9.13 22.00
N LEU A 52 8.92 9.35 20.92
CA LEU A 52 8.89 8.44 19.75
C LEU A 52 10.27 8.15 19.16
N ALA A 53 11.16 9.16 19.12
CA ALA A 53 12.51 9.03 18.58
C ALA A 53 13.42 8.10 19.40
N MET A 54 13.03 7.79 20.65
CA MET A 54 13.75 6.88 21.53
C MET A 54 13.29 5.42 21.39
N LEU A 55 12.20 5.18 20.66
CA LEU A 55 11.63 3.85 20.48
C LEU A 55 12.11 3.25 19.15
N PRO A 56 12.42 1.94 19.11
CA PRO A 56 12.68 1.27 17.85
C PRO A 56 11.41 1.26 17.00
N ILE A 57 11.57 1.22 15.67
CA ILE A 57 10.43 1.16 14.74
C ILE A 57 9.76 -0.22 14.83
N ALA A 58 10.55 -1.29 14.79
CA ALA A 58 10.09 -2.69 14.81
C ALA A 58 10.62 -3.47 16.02
N GLY A 59 9.96 -4.58 16.35
CA GLY A 59 10.29 -5.46 17.49
C GLY A 59 9.18 -5.53 18.54
N PRO A 60 9.37 -6.33 19.62
CA PRO A 60 8.34 -6.52 20.64
C PRO A 60 7.95 -5.23 21.39
N LEU A 61 8.91 -4.35 21.64
CA LEU A 61 8.72 -3.06 22.32
C LEU A 61 9.05 -1.92 21.36
N SER A 62 8.19 -1.68 20.37
CA SER A 62 8.45 -0.78 19.26
C SER A 62 7.26 0.11 18.91
N LEU A 63 7.48 1.10 18.05
CA LEU A 63 6.39 1.94 17.54
C LEU A 63 5.30 1.12 16.83
N ALA A 64 5.69 0.06 16.13
CA ALA A 64 4.76 -0.85 15.46
C ALA A 64 3.85 -1.60 16.46
N SER A 65 4.34 -2.03 17.62
CA SER A 65 3.50 -2.71 18.62
C SER A 65 2.55 -1.77 19.36
N LEU A 66 2.78 -0.46 19.29
CA LEU A 66 1.95 0.57 19.93
C LEU A 66 0.95 1.22 18.97
N LYS A 67 1.00 0.90 17.67
CA LYS A 67 0.26 1.61 16.62
C LYS A 67 -1.26 1.63 16.83
N ASP A 68 -1.81 0.56 17.42
CA ASP A 68 -3.24 0.33 17.66
C ASP A 68 -3.72 0.92 19.00
N VAL A 69 -2.78 1.32 19.86
CA VAL A 69 -3.05 1.92 21.18
C VAL A 69 -2.92 3.43 21.12
N LEU A 70 -2.05 3.95 20.25
CA LEU A 70 -1.82 5.39 20.13
C LEU A 70 -2.96 6.10 19.39
N VAL A 71 -3.47 7.15 20.03
CA VAL A 71 -4.48 8.02 19.44
C VAL A 71 -3.91 8.68 18.19
N TYR A 72 -4.62 8.53 17.07
CA TYR A 72 -4.16 8.93 15.74
C TYR A 72 -3.69 10.40 15.68
N SER A 73 -4.48 11.35 16.19
CA SER A 73 -4.14 12.78 16.12
C SER A 73 -2.85 13.14 16.87
N ILE A 74 -2.62 12.54 18.03
CA ILE A 74 -1.40 12.76 18.83
C ILE A 74 -0.21 12.11 18.13
N LYS A 75 -0.38 10.86 17.68
CA LYS A 75 0.62 10.12 16.91
C LYS A 75 1.06 10.91 15.68
N GLU A 76 0.09 11.34 14.87
CA GLU A 76 0.29 12.13 13.66
C GLU A 76 1.05 13.43 13.94
N THR A 77 0.66 14.16 14.99
CA THR A 77 1.34 15.40 15.42
C THR A 77 2.80 15.13 15.79
N GLY A 78 3.05 14.07 16.56
CA GLY A 78 4.41 13.64 16.94
C GLY A 78 5.28 13.31 15.73
N PHE A 79 4.76 12.48 14.81
CA PHE A 79 5.49 12.13 13.57
C PHE A 79 5.73 13.33 12.66
N ARG A 80 4.74 14.22 12.49
CA ARG A 80 4.92 15.47 11.73
C ARG A 80 6.03 16.34 12.32
N LYS A 81 6.11 16.46 13.64
CA LYS A 81 7.19 17.19 14.32
C LYS A 81 8.56 16.59 14.02
N VAL A 82 8.69 15.26 14.08
CA VAL A 82 9.94 14.57 13.72
C VAL A 82 10.33 14.85 12.27
N ILE A 83 9.40 14.72 11.32
CA ILE A 83 9.63 15.02 9.90
C ILE A 83 10.09 16.48 9.72
N GLN A 84 9.42 17.42 10.38
CA GLN A 84 9.73 18.86 10.32
C GLN A 84 11.14 19.17 10.85
N THR A 85 11.56 18.51 11.93
CA THR A 85 12.90 18.71 12.50
C THR A 85 14.02 18.18 11.61
N THR A 86 13.74 17.22 10.73
CA THR A 86 14.75 16.64 9.84
C THR A 86 14.74 17.29 8.45
N MET A 87 14.02 18.40 8.25
CA MET A 87 13.96 19.04 6.94
C MET A 87 15.17 19.91 6.66
N VAL A 88 15.64 19.90 5.41
CA VAL A 88 16.68 20.81 4.93
C VAL A 88 16.01 21.98 4.18
N ARG A 89 16.37 23.22 4.52
CA ARG A 89 15.74 24.44 3.99
C ARG A 89 16.72 25.42 3.33
N ASP A 90 17.94 24.97 3.09
CA ASP A 90 19.03 25.83 2.60
C ASP A 90 18.86 26.25 1.14
N LYS A 91 18.07 25.48 0.37
CA LYS A 91 17.85 25.68 -1.06
C LYS A 91 16.35 25.73 -1.39
N PRO A 92 15.96 26.49 -2.43
CA PRO A 92 14.57 26.59 -2.85
C PRO A 92 14.03 25.34 -3.57
N HIS A 93 14.93 24.51 -4.10
CA HIS A 93 14.64 23.26 -4.80
C HIS A 93 15.88 22.35 -4.84
N GLY A 94 15.65 21.09 -5.21
CA GLY A 94 16.69 20.09 -5.39
C GLY A 94 17.34 20.10 -6.77
N PRO A 95 17.90 18.98 -7.23
CA PRO A 95 18.52 18.91 -8.55
C PRO A 95 17.52 19.29 -9.65
N VAL A 96 18.04 19.89 -10.72
CA VAL A 96 17.27 20.11 -11.94
C VAL A 96 17.27 18.81 -12.74
N ILE A 97 16.07 18.32 -13.05
CA ILE A 97 15.87 17.06 -13.77
C ILE A 97 15.14 17.33 -15.07
N GLU A 98 15.73 16.89 -16.18
CA GLU A 98 15.12 16.95 -17.49
C GLU A 98 14.25 15.70 -17.73
N LEU A 99 12.98 15.92 -18.09
CA LEU A 99 11.98 14.88 -18.35
C LEU A 99 11.35 15.08 -19.71
N ASN A 100 11.17 14.01 -20.49
CA ASN A 100 10.51 14.03 -21.77
C ASN A 100 9.22 13.20 -21.70
N ARG A 101 8.07 13.86 -21.55
CA ARG A 101 6.78 13.18 -21.55
C ARG A 101 6.19 12.95 -22.95
N ILE A 102 6.61 13.75 -23.93
CA ILE A 102 6.16 13.62 -25.34
C ILE A 102 6.53 12.25 -25.92
N GLN A 103 7.68 11.68 -25.52
CA GLN A 103 8.10 10.36 -26.00
C GLN A 103 7.28 9.19 -25.43
N VAL A 104 6.51 9.39 -24.35
CA VAL A 104 5.83 8.30 -23.62
C VAL A 104 4.80 7.63 -24.53
N LYS A 105 3.83 8.41 -25.03
CA LYS A 105 2.77 7.92 -25.93
C LYS A 105 3.34 7.22 -27.17
N ARG A 106 4.37 7.80 -27.78
CA ARG A 106 5.06 7.21 -28.96
C ARG A 106 5.72 5.88 -28.62
N SER A 107 6.31 5.77 -27.43
CA SER A 107 7.01 4.56 -27.00
C SER A 107 6.05 3.43 -26.66
N ARG A 108 4.91 3.73 -26.04
CA ARG A 108 3.82 2.76 -25.79
C ARG A 108 3.30 2.14 -27.08
N MET A 109 3.03 2.96 -28.09
CA MET A 109 2.55 2.50 -29.39
C MET A 109 3.54 1.56 -30.10
N ARG A 110 4.85 1.77 -29.91
CA ARG A 110 5.90 0.95 -30.54
C ARG A 110 6.21 -0.35 -29.79
N SER A 111 5.98 -0.39 -28.48
CA SER A 111 6.36 -1.52 -27.63
C SER A 111 5.44 -2.73 -27.79
N GLY A 112 4.21 -2.52 -28.27
CA GLY A 112 3.21 -3.59 -28.49
C GLY A 112 2.62 -4.21 -27.21
N ASN A 113 3.33 -4.15 -26.09
CA ASN A 113 2.92 -4.66 -24.77
C ASN A 113 2.30 -3.58 -23.85
N GLY A 114 2.04 -2.38 -24.36
CA GLY A 114 1.47 -1.26 -23.60
C GLY A 114 2.47 -0.45 -22.77
N LEU A 115 3.67 -0.98 -22.50
CA LEU A 115 4.72 -0.30 -21.73
C LEU A 115 5.34 0.86 -22.50
N ALA A 116 5.75 1.92 -21.81
CA ALA A 116 6.48 3.03 -22.40
C ALA A 116 7.95 2.65 -22.67
N GLY A 117 8.19 1.89 -23.73
CA GLY A 117 9.52 1.32 -24.05
C GLY A 117 9.85 0.08 -23.22
N VAL A 118 11.10 -0.37 -23.29
CA VAL A 118 11.59 -1.56 -22.55
C VAL A 118 11.40 -1.33 -21.06
N ASP A 119 10.64 -2.22 -20.41
CA ASP A 119 10.25 -2.17 -18.99
C ASP A 119 9.62 -0.84 -18.55
N GLY A 120 9.03 -0.08 -19.48
CA GLY A 120 8.48 1.23 -19.19
C GLY A 120 9.54 2.32 -18.97
N MET A 121 10.81 2.09 -19.28
CA MET A 121 11.90 3.03 -18.96
C MET A 121 11.89 4.36 -19.75
N LYS A 122 10.99 4.53 -20.72
CA LYS A 122 10.73 5.81 -21.41
C LYS A 122 9.55 6.59 -20.82
N SER A 123 8.83 6.03 -19.86
CA SER A 123 7.85 6.76 -19.02
C SER A 123 8.54 7.88 -18.25
N VAL A 124 7.79 8.84 -17.73
CA VAL A 124 8.30 9.83 -16.77
C VAL A 124 8.81 9.14 -15.52
N PHE A 125 8.10 8.12 -15.03
CA PHE A 125 8.54 7.28 -13.90
C PHE A 125 9.90 6.63 -14.18
N GLY A 126 10.04 5.96 -15.32
CA GLY A 126 11.27 5.29 -15.74
C GLY A 126 12.44 6.24 -15.95
N GLN A 127 12.18 7.44 -16.49
CA GLN A 127 13.19 8.50 -16.57
C GLN A 127 13.65 8.93 -15.19
N MET A 128 12.73 9.08 -14.22
CA MET A 128 13.09 9.40 -12.84
C MET A 128 13.86 8.28 -12.13
N VAL A 129 13.57 7.01 -12.41
CA VAL A 129 14.38 5.87 -11.93
C VAL A 129 15.85 6.02 -12.36
N GLN A 130 16.11 6.47 -13.59
CA GLN A 130 17.49 6.73 -14.06
C GLN A 130 18.16 7.90 -13.34
N LYS A 131 17.37 8.83 -12.79
CA LYS A 131 17.85 9.99 -12.03
C LYS A 131 17.90 9.76 -10.53
N LEU A 132 17.58 8.55 -10.06
CA LEU A 132 17.64 8.19 -8.64
C LEU A 132 18.97 8.58 -7.95
N PRO A 133 20.16 8.44 -8.58
CA PRO A 133 21.41 8.89 -7.96
C PRO A 133 21.50 10.39 -7.67
N LEU A 134 20.70 11.22 -8.35
CA LEU A 134 20.64 12.67 -8.12
C LEU A 134 19.78 13.02 -6.91
N LEU A 135 18.89 12.13 -6.48
CA LEU A 135 18.03 12.32 -5.32
C LEU A 135 18.79 11.99 -4.02
N THR A 136 19.74 12.85 -3.68
CA THR A 136 20.54 12.73 -2.46
C THR A 136 19.67 12.84 -1.20
N GLN A 137 20.22 12.44 -0.05
CA GLN A 137 19.54 12.58 1.24
C GLN A 137 19.16 14.03 1.54
N GLU A 138 20.01 15.00 1.18
CA GLU A 138 19.72 16.44 1.30
C GLU A 138 18.49 16.80 0.47
N ALA A 139 18.42 16.33 -0.78
CA ALA A 139 17.28 16.59 -1.65
C ALA A 139 15.98 15.95 -1.13
N LEU A 140 16.04 14.67 -0.73
CA LEU A 140 14.88 13.96 -0.17
C LEU A 140 14.41 14.54 1.18
N SER A 141 15.26 15.33 1.85
CA SER A 141 14.93 15.99 3.11
C SER A 141 14.27 17.36 2.93
N MET A 142 14.15 17.87 1.70
CA MET A 142 13.52 19.17 1.45
C MET A 142 11.99 19.16 1.63
N PRO A 143 11.39 20.32 1.98
CA PRO A 143 9.98 20.38 2.36
C PRO A 143 8.98 20.43 1.21
N HIS A 144 9.37 20.94 0.05
CA HIS A 144 8.41 21.25 -1.02
C HIS A 144 8.86 20.72 -2.38
N ARG A 145 10.06 21.10 -2.84
CA ARG A 145 10.54 20.80 -4.19
C ARG A 145 11.77 19.93 -4.16
N VAL A 146 11.56 18.63 -4.00
CA VAL A 146 12.62 17.61 -3.95
C VAL A 146 13.47 17.60 -5.22
N TRP A 147 12.90 18.01 -6.36
CA TRP A 147 13.61 18.35 -7.60
C TRP A 147 12.92 19.52 -8.29
N LYS A 148 13.63 20.15 -9.24
CA LYS A 148 13.06 21.10 -10.21
C LYS A 148 12.95 20.40 -11.56
N VAL A 149 11.81 20.48 -12.23
CA VAL A 149 11.62 19.82 -13.53
C VAL A 149 11.93 20.77 -14.68
N LYS A 150 12.51 20.23 -15.76
CA LYS A 150 12.58 20.87 -17.06
C LYS A 150 12.02 19.91 -18.12
N PHE A 151 10.83 20.19 -18.62
CA PHE A 151 10.23 19.34 -19.64
C PHE A 151 10.87 19.57 -21.01
N VAL A 152 11.40 18.50 -21.60
CA VAL A 152 12.10 18.55 -22.88
C VAL A 152 11.09 18.80 -24.00
N GLY A 153 11.33 19.84 -24.80
CA GLY A 153 10.47 20.22 -25.92
C GLY A 153 9.27 21.07 -25.50
N GLU A 154 9.22 21.51 -24.25
CA GLU A 154 8.17 22.38 -23.72
C GLU A 154 8.79 23.70 -23.27
N SER A 155 8.18 24.82 -23.65
CA SER A 155 8.63 26.18 -23.30
C SER A 155 8.17 26.60 -21.90
N VAL A 156 8.02 25.64 -20.98
CA VAL A 156 7.50 25.88 -19.63
C VAL A 156 8.69 25.98 -18.68
N ASP A 157 8.93 27.19 -18.17
CA ASP A 157 9.79 27.40 -17.02
C ASP A 157 9.00 27.06 -15.74
N ASP A 158 9.44 26.02 -15.03
CA ASP A 158 8.79 25.54 -13.82
C ASP A 158 8.80 26.61 -12.71
N CYS A 159 7.67 27.33 -12.59
CA CYS A 159 7.38 28.28 -11.50
C CYS A 159 6.83 27.59 -10.24
N GLY A 160 6.99 26.27 -10.10
CA GLY A 160 6.62 25.48 -8.92
C GLY A 160 5.63 24.35 -9.18
N GLY A 161 5.00 24.30 -10.35
CA GLY A 161 4.01 23.27 -10.72
C GLY A 161 4.61 22.00 -11.33
N GLY A 162 5.78 22.08 -11.97
CA GLY A 162 6.39 20.97 -12.70
C GLY A 162 6.76 19.79 -11.81
N PHE A 163 7.16 20.05 -10.56
CA PHE A 163 7.35 19.00 -9.55
C PHE A 163 6.07 18.19 -9.32
N SER A 164 4.96 18.84 -8.96
CA SER A 164 3.68 18.18 -8.71
C SER A 164 3.12 17.51 -9.97
N GLU A 165 3.26 18.15 -11.12
CA GLU A 165 2.85 17.61 -12.42
C GLU A 165 3.62 16.34 -12.77
N SER A 166 4.94 16.32 -12.55
CA SER A 166 5.73 15.11 -12.79
C SER A 166 5.32 13.95 -11.88
N ILE A 167 4.97 14.22 -10.61
CA ILE A 167 4.46 13.19 -9.69
C ILE A 167 3.09 12.68 -10.16
N ALA A 168 2.18 13.58 -10.55
CA ALA A 168 0.87 13.19 -11.05
C ALA A 168 0.97 12.29 -12.30
N GLU A 169 1.84 12.65 -13.25
CA GLU A 169 2.12 11.84 -14.44
C GLU A 169 2.68 10.46 -14.06
N MET A 170 3.63 10.40 -13.12
CA MET A 170 4.16 9.13 -12.63
C MET A 170 3.09 8.24 -12.00
N CYS A 171 2.15 8.83 -11.23
CA CYS A 171 1.03 8.09 -10.64
C CYS A 171 0.07 7.56 -11.71
N ASP A 172 -0.20 8.32 -12.78
CA ASP A 172 -1.00 7.85 -13.91
C ASP A 172 -0.29 6.70 -14.66
N GLU A 173 1.00 6.87 -14.97
CA GLU A 173 1.81 5.87 -15.68
C GLU A 173 1.91 4.53 -14.95
N LEU A 174 1.95 4.57 -13.61
CA LEU A 174 1.93 3.38 -12.76
C LEU A 174 0.61 2.59 -12.87
N GLN A 175 -0.51 3.28 -13.11
CA GLN A 175 -1.86 2.68 -13.10
C GLN A 175 -2.42 2.42 -14.50
N ASN A 176 -1.92 3.12 -15.53
CA ASN A 176 -2.40 3.01 -16.91
C ASN A 176 -1.65 1.96 -17.77
N GLY A 177 -0.76 1.19 -17.14
CA GLY A 177 0.05 0.15 -17.78
C GLY A 177 1.27 0.67 -18.57
N SER A 178 1.70 1.91 -18.36
CA SER A 178 2.95 2.41 -18.97
C SER A 178 4.20 1.85 -18.30
N VAL A 179 4.06 1.40 -17.04
CA VAL A 179 5.10 0.83 -16.18
C VAL A 179 4.61 -0.53 -15.65
N PRO A 180 5.48 -1.55 -15.51
CA PRO A 180 5.03 -2.91 -15.16
C PRO A 180 4.77 -3.14 -13.66
N LEU A 181 5.04 -2.17 -12.78
CA LEU A 181 5.11 -2.40 -11.32
C LEU A 181 3.79 -2.83 -10.67
N LEU A 182 2.66 -2.43 -11.25
CA LEU A 182 1.34 -2.66 -10.69
C LEU A 182 0.52 -3.60 -11.56
N ILE A 183 -0.24 -4.48 -10.91
CA ILE A 183 -1.27 -5.32 -11.53
C ILE A 183 -2.62 -4.96 -10.92
N GLN A 184 -3.68 -5.01 -11.73
CA GLN A 184 -5.04 -4.90 -11.19
C GLN A 184 -5.33 -6.04 -10.20
N THR A 185 -6.13 -5.76 -9.18
CA THR A 185 -6.62 -6.83 -8.28
C THR A 185 -7.34 -7.92 -9.09
N PRO A 186 -7.25 -9.19 -8.67
CA PRO A 186 -8.09 -10.25 -9.23
C PRO A 186 -9.58 -9.90 -9.26
N ASN A 187 -10.10 -9.27 -8.20
CA ASN A 187 -11.45 -8.71 -8.13
C ASN A 187 -11.74 -7.70 -9.24
N GLY A 188 -10.81 -6.78 -9.52
CA GLY A 188 -10.93 -5.83 -10.62
C GLY A 188 -10.99 -6.50 -11.99
N ARG A 189 -10.11 -7.48 -12.24
CA ARG A 189 -10.10 -8.23 -13.51
C ARG A 189 -11.35 -9.09 -13.72
N GLY A 190 -11.89 -9.64 -12.64
CA GLY A 190 -13.11 -10.46 -12.66
C GLY A 190 -14.40 -9.65 -12.52
N GLU A 191 -14.31 -8.33 -12.34
CA GLU A 191 -15.45 -7.45 -12.04
C GLU A 191 -16.31 -7.93 -10.85
N ALA A 192 -15.65 -8.52 -9.86
CA ALA A 192 -16.29 -9.20 -8.75
C ALA A 192 -15.64 -8.79 -7.41
N GLY A 193 -16.45 -8.51 -6.38
CA GLY A 193 -15.94 -8.19 -5.03
C GLY A 193 -15.55 -6.72 -4.82
N ALA A 194 -14.76 -6.47 -3.78
CA ALA A 194 -14.29 -5.14 -3.37
C ALA A 194 -12.99 -4.74 -4.09
N ASN A 195 -12.58 -3.47 -3.96
CA ASN A 195 -11.28 -2.96 -4.44
C ASN A 195 -11.00 -3.24 -5.93
N ARG A 196 -12.04 -3.11 -6.77
CA ARG A 196 -11.97 -3.39 -8.22
C ARG A 196 -11.13 -2.37 -9.00
N ASP A 197 -11.09 -1.15 -8.49
CA ASP A 197 -10.32 -0.01 -9.01
C ASP A 197 -8.93 0.11 -8.39
N CYS A 198 -8.54 -0.87 -7.57
CA CYS A 198 -7.25 -0.90 -6.88
C CYS A 198 -6.22 -1.81 -7.57
N PHE A 199 -4.96 -1.63 -7.16
CA PHE A 199 -3.80 -2.32 -7.69
C PHE A 199 -3.01 -3.05 -6.60
N LEU A 200 -2.33 -4.13 -7.01
CA LEU A 200 -1.32 -4.86 -6.26
C LEU A 200 0.06 -4.61 -6.89
N LEU A 201 1.13 -4.86 -6.12
CA LEU A 201 2.49 -4.92 -6.68
C LEU A 201 2.63 -6.20 -7.52
N ASP A 202 3.35 -6.14 -8.64
CA ASP A 202 3.61 -7.31 -9.47
C ASP A 202 4.70 -8.21 -8.83
N PRO A 203 4.36 -9.40 -8.29
CA PRO A 203 5.33 -10.26 -7.62
C PRO A 203 6.29 -10.96 -8.59
N THR A 204 6.02 -10.91 -9.91
CA THR A 204 6.86 -11.56 -10.92
C THR A 204 8.10 -10.76 -11.30
N LEU A 205 8.18 -9.50 -10.85
CA LEU A 205 9.24 -8.59 -11.21
C LEU A 205 10.44 -8.69 -10.26
N THR A 206 11.41 -9.54 -10.61
CA THR A 206 12.56 -9.86 -9.73
C THR A 206 13.92 -9.38 -10.24
N SER A 207 13.97 -8.77 -11.43
CA SER A 207 15.22 -8.28 -12.02
C SER A 207 15.83 -7.11 -11.21
N VAL A 208 17.13 -6.88 -11.36
CA VAL A 208 17.82 -5.73 -10.73
C VAL A 208 17.19 -4.41 -11.12
N LEU A 209 16.75 -4.28 -12.39
CA LEU A 209 16.04 -3.09 -12.86
C LEU A 209 14.72 -2.92 -12.10
N HIS A 210 13.92 -3.97 -11.98
CA HIS A 210 12.65 -3.92 -11.27
C HIS A 210 12.83 -3.58 -9.79
N MET A 211 13.86 -4.10 -9.14
CA MET A 211 14.18 -3.74 -7.75
C MET A 211 14.52 -2.25 -7.61
N ASN A 212 15.22 -1.65 -8.58
CA ASN A 212 15.46 -0.21 -8.61
C ASN A 212 14.18 0.60 -8.86
N MET A 213 13.26 0.07 -9.67
CA MET A 213 11.96 0.68 -9.91
C MET A 213 11.09 0.65 -8.64
N PHE A 214 11.00 -0.47 -7.93
CA PHE A 214 10.32 -0.56 -6.63
C PHE A 214 10.98 0.34 -5.58
N ARG A 215 12.32 0.41 -5.56
CA ARG A 215 13.05 1.35 -4.69
C ARG A 215 12.62 2.79 -4.96
N PHE A 216 12.49 3.19 -6.22
CA PHE A 216 12.03 4.52 -6.57
C PHE A 216 10.55 4.77 -6.21
N LEU A 217 9.67 3.77 -6.38
CA LEU A 217 8.29 3.84 -5.88
C LEU A 217 8.26 4.12 -4.36
N GLY A 218 9.10 3.42 -3.59
CA GLY A 218 9.28 3.69 -2.15
C GLY A 218 9.80 5.10 -1.85
N VAL A 219 10.69 5.63 -2.69
CA VAL A 219 11.13 7.03 -2.59
C VAL A 219 9.97 8.00 -2.82
N LEU A 220 9.11 7.77 -3.82
CA LEU A 220 7.92 8.59 -4.05
C LEU A 220 6.97 8.59 -2.85
N MET A 221 6.72 7.40 -2.25
CA MET A 221 5.91 7.28 -1.05
C MET A 221 6.53 8.05 0.12
N GLY A 222 7.86 7.94 0.31
CA GLY A 222 8.59 8.70 1.33
C GLY A 222 8.49 10.22 1.11
N ILE A 223 8.57 10.68 -0.13
CA ILE A 223 8.37 12.09 -0.48
C ILE A 223 6.95 12.54 -0.11
N ALA A 224 5.93 11.78 -0.47
CA ALA A 224 4.54 12.10 -0.14
C ALA A 224 4.30 12.22 1.37
N VAL A 225 4.88 11.32 2.16
CA VAL A 225 4.84 11.38 3.63
C VAL A 225 5.54 12.65 4.14
N ARG A 226 6.70 13.01 3.58
CA ARG A 226 7.47 14.17 4.04
C ARG A 226 6.89 15.52 3.64
N THR A 227 6.35 15.63 2.42
CA THR A 227 5.75 16.87 1.90
C THR A 227 4.30 17.05 2.36
N GLY A 228 3.65 15.97 2.79
CA GLY A 228 2.22 15.96 3.08
C GLY A 228 1.34 15.98 1.83
N SER A 229 1.91 15.78 0.64
CA SER A 229 1.19 15.71 -0.62
C SER A 229 0.92 14.25 -0.98
N PRO A 230 -0.33 13.77 -0.91
CA PRO A 230 -0.65 12.37 -1.20
C PRO A 230 -0.38 12.02 -2.67
N LEU A 231 0.04 10.77 -2.90
CA LEU A 231 0.11 10.20 -4.24
C LEU A 231 -1.28 9.77 -4.69
N SER A 232 -1.66 10.07 -5.92
CA SER A 232 -2.91 9.60 -6.52
C SER A 232 -2.77 8.14 -6.99
N LEU A 233 -2.48 7.23 -6.05
CA LEU A 233 -2.31 5.79 -6.29
C LEU A 233 -3.39 4.98 -5.56
N ASN A 234 -4.14 4.17 -6.30
CA ASN A 234 -5.16 3.30 -5.75
C ASN A 234 -4.58 1.92 -5.41
N LEU A 235 -3.74 1.82 -4.37
CA LEU A 235 -3.25 0.51 -3.91
C LEU A 235 -4.27 -0.14 -2.98
N ALA A 236 -4.48 -1.44 -3.13
CA ALA A 236 -5.41 -2.19 -2.28
C ALA A 236 -4.92 -2.24 -0.82
N GLU A 237 -5.85 -2.31 0.15
CA GLU A 237 -5.55 -2.34 1.58
C GLU A 237 -4.46 -3.36 1.99
N PRO A 238 -4.45 -4.60 1.47
CA PRO A 238 -3.39 -5.57 1.79
C PRO A 238 -1.97 -5.08 1.45
N VAL A 239 -1.80 -4.28 0.41
CA VAL A 239 -0.49 -3.72 0.03
C VAL A 239 0.02 -2.78 1.13
N TRP A 240 -0.85 -1.93 1.67
CA TRP A 240 -0.49 -1.02 2.76
C TRP A 240 -0.15 -1.77 4.04
N ARG A 241 -0.90 -2.83 4.35
CA ARG A 241 -0.60 -3.73 5.48
C ARG A 241 0.78 -4.38 5.34
N GLN A 242 1.10 -4.91 4.16
CA GLN A 242 2.42 -5.48 3.88
C GLN A 242 3.55 -4.44 4.02
N LEU A 243 3.36 -3.22 3.49
CA LEU A 243 4.33 -2.13 3.63
C LEU A 243 4.54 -1.71 5.10
N ALA A 244 3.50 -1.82 5.93
CA ALA A 244 3.57 -1.60 7.38
C ALA A 244 4.17 -2.79 8.16
N GLY A 245 4.54 -3.89 7.48
CA GLY A 245 5.08 -5.10 8.10
C GLY A 245 4.03 -5.96 8.80
N GLU A 246 2.75 -5.79 8.46
CA GLU A 246 1.67 -6.62 9.01
C GLU A 246 1.55 -7.95 8.29
N THR A 247 1.21 -8.99 9.03
CA THR A 247 0.82 -10.28 8.46
C THR A 247 -0.61 -10.20 7.95
N LEU A 248 -0.80 -10.57 6.68
CA LEU A 248 -2.13 -10.61 6.07
C LEU A 248 -2.97 -11.74 6.68
N ARG A 249 -4.26 -11.46 6.81
CA ARG A 249 -5.29 -12.40 7.24
C ARG A 249 -6.05 -12.92 6.00
N PRO A 250 -6.69 -14.09 6.07
CA PRO A 250 -7.52 -14.59 4.98
C PRO A 250 -8.65 -13.63 4.54
N SER A 251 -9.15 -12.80 5.45
CA SER A 251 -10.12 -11.73 5.13
C SER A 251 -9.54 -10.71 4.15
N ASP A 252 -8.27 -10.35 4.32
CA ASP A 252 -7.59 -9.34 3.50
C ASP A 252 -7.42 -9.85 2.07
N LEU A 253 -7.27 -11.18 1.89
CA LEU A 253 -7.25 -11.80 0.56
C LEU A 253 -8.64 -11.77 -0.10
N THR A 254 -9.73 -11.90 0.67
CA THR A 254 -11.11 -11.82 0.12
C THR A 254 -11.40 -10.43 -0.46
N GLU A 255 -10.79 -9.39 0.11
CA GLU A 255 -10.95 -8.00 -0.36
C GLU A 255 -10.35 -7.73 -1.73
N VAL A 256 -9.40 -8.55 -2.18
CA VAL A 256 -8.72 -8.40 -3.48
C VAL A 256 -8.97 -9.58 -4.42
N ASP A 257 -9.43 -10.71 -3.89
CA ASP A 257 -9.65 -11.95 -4.63
C ASP A 257 -10.69 -12.88 -3.97
N ARG A 258 -11.95 -12.45 -3.99
CA ARG A 258 -13.07 -13.14 -3.35
C ARG A 258 -13.32 -14.52 -3.96
N ASP A 259 -13.28 -14.61 -5.28
CA ASP A 259 -13.66 -15.83 -5.98
C ASP A 259 -12.62 -16.94 -5.79
N TYR A 260 -11.33 -16.57 -5.65
CA TYR A 260 -10.28 -17.52 -5.27
C TYR A 260 -10.51 -18.12 -3.87
N ILE A 261 -10.81 -17.29 -2.88
CA ILE A 261 -11.16 -17.78 -1.53
C ILE A 261 -12.39 -18.68 -1.58
N THR A 262 -13.41 -18.30 -2.34
CA THR A 262 -14.63 -19.11 -2.52
C THR A 262 -14.31 -20.47 -3.13
N GLY A 263 -13.44 -20.52 -4.14
CA GLY A 263 -12.97 -21.76 -4.74
C GLY A 263 -12.19 -22.66 -3.77
N LEU A 264 -11.34 -22.07 -2.92
CA LEU A 264 -10.62 -22.83 -1.89
C LEU A 264 -11.56 -23.40 -0.81
N LEU A 265 -12.56 -22.64 -0.39
CA LEU A 265 -13.59 -23.10 0.55
C LEU A 265 -14.39 -24.26 -0.05
N TYR A 266 -14.75 -24.16 -1.35
CA TYR A 266 -15.40 -25.25 -2.05
C TYR A 266 -14.56 -26.53 -2.06
N ILE A 267 -13.26 -26.44 -2.40
CA ILE A 267 -12.35 -27.60 -2.39
C ILE A 267 -12.21 -28.21 -0.98
N ARG A 268 -12.21 -27.36 0.06
CA ARG A 268 -12.14 -27.79 1.46
C ARG A 268 -13.40 -28.54 1.89
N ASP A 269 -14.57 -28.00 1.56
CA ASP A 269 -15.86 -28.41 2.12
C ASP A 269 -16.65 -29.39 1.24
N VAL A 270 -16.25 -29.60 -0.02
CA VAL A 270 -16.88 -30.58 -0.92
C VAL A 270 -16.95 -31.94 -0.23
N GLU A 271 -18.07 -32.65 -0.38
CA GLU A 271 -18.17 -34.00 0.18
C GLU A 271 -17.05 -34.88 -0.41
N SER A 272 -16.50 -35.79 0.40
CA SER A 272 -15.43 -36.69 -0.01
C SER A 272 -15.90 -37.75 -1.03
N ASP A 273 -16.94 -37.47 -1.83
CA ASP A 273 -17.41 -38.36 -2.89
C ASP A 273 -16.32 -38.48 -3.95
N PRO A 274 -15.69 -39.66 -4.10
CA PRO A 274 -14.64 -39.88 -5.09
C PRO A 274 -15.10 -39.59 -6.52
N LYS A 275 -16.41 -39.64 -6.81
CA LYS A 275 -16.96 -39.33 -8.14
C LYS A 275 -16.79 -37.85 -8.51
N VAL A 276 -16.91 -36.95 -7.54
CA VAL A 276 -16.74 -35.51 -7.79
C VAL A 276 -15.27 -35.22 -8.13
N PHE A 277 -14.34 -35.76 -7.36
CA PHE A 277 -12.89 -35.64 -7.60
C PHE A 277 -12.42 -36.40 -8.86
N ALA A 278 -13.12 -37.45 -9.27
CA ALA A 278 -12.84 -38.16 -10.53
C ALA A 278 -13.43 -37.44 -11.76
N SER A 279 -14.53 -36.70 -11.62
CA SER A 279 -15.18 -35.96 -12.70
C SER A 279 -14.52 -34.62 -13.05
N ILE A 280 -13.74 -34.05 -12.13
CA ILE A 280 -13.09 -32.74 -12.30
C ILE A 280 -11.58 -32.94 -12.22
N GLU A 281 -10.85 -32.55 -13.26
CA GLU A 281 -9.39 -32.49 -13.17
C GLU A 281 -8.97 -31.33 -12.27
N LEU A 282 -8.61 -31.67 -11.03
CA LEU A 282 -8.08 -30.73 -10.05
C LEU A 282 -6.55 -30.88 -9.97
N PRO A 283 -5.76 -30.12 -10.74
CA PRO A 283 -4.31 -30.18 -10.64
C PRO A 283 -3.84 -29.64 -9.28
N PHE A 284 -2.70 -30.14 -8.80
CA PHE A 284 -2.06 -29.64 -7.57
C PHE A 284 -1.26 -28.35 -7.86
N SER A 285 -1.94 -27.37 -8.43
CA SER A 285 -1.40 -26.07 -8.81
C SER A 285 -2.41 -24.97 -8.54
N THR A 286 -1.95 -23.72 -8.56
CA THR A 286 -2.79 -22.57 -8.28
C THR A 286 -2.41 -21.39 -9.17
N PRO A 287 -3.37 -20.58 -9.65
CA PRO A 287 -3.04 -19.37 -10.39
C PRO A 287 -2.40 -18.33 -9.47
N SER A 288 -1.39 -17.61 -9.97
CA SER A 288 -0.81 -16.42 -9.33
C SER A 288 -1.76 -15.23 -9.41
N ALA A 289 -1.46 -14.14 -8.69
CA ALA A 289 -2.24 -12.91 -8.78
C ALA A 289 -2.29 -12.35 -10.21
N LYS A 290 -1.32 -12.70 -11.05
CA LYS A 290 -1.27 -12.34 -12.47
C LYS A 290 -1.95 -13.38 -13.38
N GLY A 291 -2.33 -14.54 -12.86
CA GLY A 291 -3.01 -15.62 -13.59
C GLY A 291 -2.07 -16.69 -14.15
N HIS A 292 -0.80 -16.68 -13.78
CA HIS A 292 0.14 -17.74 -14.18
C HIS A 292 -0.09 -18.98 -13.30
N GLU A 293 -0.17 -20.16 -13.90
CA GLU A 293 -0.28 -21.41 -13.15
C GLU A 293 1.04 -21.71 -12.41
N VAL A 294 0.92 -22.07 -11.13
CA VAL A 294 2.07 -22.38 -10.26
C VAL A 294 1.86 -23.72 -9.57
N PRO A 295 2.76 -24.71 -9.78
CA PRO A 295 2.69 -25.99 -9.07
C PRO A 295 2.97 -25.79 -7.58
N LEU A 296 2.14 -26.37 -6.72
CA LEU A 296 2.26 -26.24 -5.26
C LEU A 296 2.99 -27.41 -4.60
N SER A 297 3.20 -28.51 -5.32
CA SER A 297 3.89 -29.69 -4.80
C SER A 297 4.71 -30.37 -5.87
N THR A 298 5.84 -30.95 -5.47
CA THR A 298 6.62 -31.89 -6.28
C THR A 298 6.19 -33.34 -6.08
N LYS A 299 5.38 -33.62 -5.05
CA LYS A 299 4.90 -34.95 -4.68
C LYS A 299 3.50 -35.24 -5.25
N TYR A 300 2.60 -34.26 -5.16
CA TYR A 300 1.22 -34.39 -5.61
C TYR A 300 1.06 -33.71 -6.97
N THR A 301 0.37 -34.39 -7.89
CA THR A 301 0.00 -33.83 -9.20
C THR A 301 -1.47 -33.47 -9.31
N LYS A 302 -2.33 -34.12 -8.50
CA LYS A 302 -3.78 -33.88 -8.45
C LYS A 302 -4.26 -33.76 -7.00
N ILE A 303 -5.36 -33.02 -6.82
CA ILE A 303 -6.06 -32.89 -5.55
C ILE A 303 -6.91 -34.14 -5.32
N THR A 304 -6.83 -34.72 -4.13
CA THR A 304 -7.61 -35.86 -3.66
C THR A 304 -8.25 -35.54 -2.31
N PRO A 305 -9.28 -36.29 -1.86
CA PRO A 305 -9.89 -36.08 -0.55
C PRO A 305 -8.88 -36.08 0.62
N GLU A 306 -7.80 -36.86 0.50
CA GLU A 306 -6.78 -37.01 1.54
C GLU A 306 -5.79 -35.84 1.56
N ASN A 307 -5.49 -35.23 0.41
CA ASN A 307 -4.49 -34.16 0.31
C ASN A 307 -5.07 -32.73 0.17
N ARG A 308 -6.39 -32.59 0.02
CA ARG A 308 -7.06 -31.28 -0.20
C ARG A 308 -6.76 -30.23 0.88
N SER A 309 -6.62 -30.65 2.14
CA SER A 309 -6.30 -29.72 3.24
C SER A 309 -4.89 -29.16 3.10
N GLU A 310 -3.95 -29.98 2.61
CA GLU A 310 -2.59 -29.54 2.31
C GLU A 310 -2.58 -28.60 1.10
N TYR A 311 -3.34 -28.93 0.05
CA TYR A 311 -3.55 -28.03 -1.10
C TYR A 311 -4.05 -26.65 -0.66
N VAL A 312 -5.15 -26.59 0.09
CA VAL A 312 -5.75 -25.32 0.53
C VAL A 312 -4.75 -24.51 1.36
N LYS A 313 -4.00 -25.15 2.26
CA LYS A 313 -2.96 -24.50 3.05
C LYS A 313 -1.85 -23.92 2.18
N LEU A 314 -1.33 -24.69 1.21
CA LEU A 314 -0.26 -24.24 0.32
C LEU A 314 -0.73 -23.14 -0.63
N ALA A 315 -1.96 -23.24 -1.13
CA ALA A 315 -2.59 -22.24 -1.99
C ALA A 315 -2.77 -20.90 -1.25
N LEU A 316 -3.33 -20.93 -0.02
CA LEU A 316 -3.46 -19.72 0.80
C LEU A 316 -2.13 -19.09 1.17
N ASN A 317 -1.10 -19.89 1.46
CA ASN A 317 0.22 -19.36 1.82
C ASN A 317 0.98 -18.77 0.62
N TYR A 318 0.74 -19.33 -0.58
CA TYR A 318 1.34 -18.82 -1.81
C TYR A 318 0.68 -17.51 -2.25
N ARG A 319 -0.63 -17.40 -2.05
CA ARG A 319 -1.45 -16.28 -2.50
C ARG A 319 -1.16 -15.00 -1.73
#